data_AF-A0A1A0Y153-F1
#
_entry.id   AF-A0A1A0Y153-F1
#
_cell.length_a   1.000
_cell.length_b   1.000
_cell.length_c   1.000
_cell.angle_alpha   90.00
_cell.angle_beta   90.00
_cell.angle_gamma   90.00
#
_symmetry.space_group_name_H-M   'P 1'
#
loop_
_entity.id
_entity.type
_entity.pdbx_description
1 polymer ?
#
loop_
_entity_poly.entity_id
_entity_poly.type
_entity_poly.pdbx_seq_one_letter_code
_entity_poly.pdbx_strand_id
1 'polypeptide(L)'
;MITPDLPAQLPPGVAEKLGVYVYALRDPRDKSIFYIGKGKGDRVFSHVWVARGQKGRVKDGTQKDPIAVESAKNARINAIYADGSKVEHFILRPNITPPVDSDKLAFQFEQVLISAFKLAETDLENPKLTTIKGGHTSGEFVVEPIEETIKRLAAVPAGKIEKPFVVLVSTNPAYKTWSDEEIYDNVAGSWYASGAVGLPDLPILVVHAGLIRAVFRADRWEPSATEAKKWRFYGAVDPELDAMYRGKSLHYNDIDRDPPLAGWSTRGWHLYT
;
A
#
# COMPACT_ATOMS: atom_id res chain seq x y z
N MET A 1 -23.51 18.11 12.97
CA MET A 1 -22.47 17.44 12.15
C MET A 1 -21.52 16.73 13.10
N ILE A 2 -21.17 15.48 12.82
CA ILE A 2 -20.19 14.73 13.62
C ILE A 2 -18.81 15.30 13.30
N THR A 3 -18.05 15.71 14.32
CA THR A 3 -16.67 16.16 14.11
C THR A 3 -15.80 14.93 13.80
N PRO A 4 -15.06 14.91 12.69
CA PRO A 4 -14.26 13.73 12.35
C PRO A 4 -13.09 13.54 13.33
N ASP A 5 -12.78 12.29 13.64
CA ASP A 5 -11.64 11.96 14.50
C ASP A 5 -10.31 12.45 13.94
N LEU A 6 -9.42 12.82 14.85
CA LEU A 6 -8.05 13.19 14.55
C LEU A 6 -7.18 11.94 14.33
N PRO A 7 -6.12 12.04 13.50
CA PRO A 7 -5.22 10.91 13.29
C PRO A 7 -4.62 10.41 14.61
N ALA A 8 -4.53 9.09 14.75
CA ALA A 8 -3.85 8.44 15.87
C ALA A 8 -2.33 8.51 15.69
N GLN A 9 -1.58 8.21 16.76
CA GLN A 9 -0.13 8.04 16.64
C GLN A 9 0.20 6.80 15.81
N LEU A 10 1.38 6.79 15.21
CA LEU A 10 1.92 5.61 14.54
C LEU A 10 2.01 4.44 15.54
N PRO A 11 1.64 3.22 15.12
CA PRO A 11 1.84 2.03 15.93
C PRO A 11 3.34 1.79 16.25
N PRO A 12 3.65 1.04 17.33
CA PRO A 12 5.02 0.68 17.67
C PRO A 12 5.79 0.05 16.49
N GLY A 13 7.06 0.44 16.30
CA GLY A 13 7.92 -0.09 15.24
C GLY A 13 7.70 0.54 13.85
N VAL A 14 6.55 1.21 13.62
CA VAL A 14 6.27 1.85 12.32
C VAL A 14 7.15 3.07 12.10
N ALA A 15 7.34 3.89 13.13
CA ALA A 15 8.16 5.11 13.05
C ALA A 15 9.63 4.79 12.69
N GLU A 16 10.18 3.72 13.24
CA GLU A 16 11.54 3.24 12.99
C GLU A 16 11.69 2.78 11.54
N LYS A 17 10.74 1.97 11.05
CA LYS A 17 10.74 1.48 9.67
C LYS A 17 10.47 2.58 8.64
N LEU A 18 9.68 3.60 9.02
CA LEU A 18 9.38 4.75 8.17
C LEU A 18 10.60 5.66 7.98
N GLY A 19 11.50 5.70 8.97
CA GLY A 19 12.75 6.45 8.91
C GLY A 19 12.54 7.97 8.79
N VAL A 20 13.44 8.63 8.06
CA VAL A 20 13.24 10.01 7.61
C VAL A 20 12.44 9.98 6.32
N TYR A 21 11.43 10.83 6.19
CA TYR A 21 10.52 10.77 5.06
C TYR A 21 10.09 12.16 4.58
N VAL A 22 9.56 12.20 3.35
CA VAL A 22 8.81 13.34 2.82
C VAL A 22 7.34 12.95 2.75
N TYR A 23 6.46 13.85 3.18
CA TYR A 23 5.01 13.63 3.24
C TYR A 23 4.23 14.80 2.62
N ALA A 24 2.98 14.53 2.26
CA ALA A 24 2.03 15.51 1.76
C ALA A 24 0.73 15.48 2.58
N LEU A 25 0.11 16.65 2.74
CA LEU A 25 -1.26 16.80 3.21
C LEU A 25 -2.14 17.22 2.03
N ARG A 26 -3.25 16.51 1.85
CA ARG A 26 -4.18 16.72 0.74
C ARG A 26 -5.58 17.02 1.26
N ASP A 27 -6.24 17.98 0.62
CA ASP A 27 -7.63 18.29 0.89
C ASP A 27 -8.51 17.28 0.14
N PRO A 28 -9.32 16.47 0.84
CA PRO A 28 -10.12 15.44 0.18
C PRO A 28 -11.22 16.02 -0.72
N ARG A 29 -11.59 17.29 -0.53
CA ARG A 29 -12.74 17.94 -1.19
C ARG A 29 -12.44 18.33 -2.63
N ASP A 30 -11.21 18.78 -2.89
CA ASP A 30 -10.75 19.20 -4.22
C ASP A 30 -9.47 18.48 -4.68
N LYS A 31 -8.99 17.52 -3.89
CA LYS A 31 -7.81 16.71 -4.18
C LYS A 31 -6.51 17.50 -4.32
N SER A 32 -6.48 18.76 -3.86
CA SER A 32 -5.27 19.59 -3.87
C SER A 32 -4.29 19.20 -2.76
N ILE A 33 -3.00 19.10 -3.11
CA ILE A 33 -1.92 19.05 -2.13
C ILE A 33 -1.69 20.48 -1.64
N PHE A 34 -1.92 20.73 -0.35
CA PHE A 34 -1.79 22.07 0.23
C PHE A 34 -0.57 22.22 1.14
N TYR A 35 0.12 21.12 1.46
CA TYR A 35 1.35 21.15 2.25
C TYR A 35 2.24 19.95 1.92
N ILE A 36 3.54 20.20 1.79
CA ILE A 36 4.58 19.17 1.70
C ILE A 36 5.62 19.47 2.77
N GLY A 37 6.04 18.45 3.50
CA GLY A 37 7.04 18.58 4.55
C GLY A 37 7.94 17.36 4.65
N LYS A 38 9.03 17.51 5.41
CA LYS A 38 9.87 16.39 5.86
C LYS A 38 9.52 16.01 7.29
N GLY A 39 9.69 14.74 7.63
CA GLY A 39 9.36 14.25 8.96
C GLY A 39 10.16 13.03 9.39
N LYS A 40 10.05 12.76 10.70
CA LYS A 40 10.37 11.51 11.37
C LYS A 40 9.24 11.26 12.37
N GLY A 41 9.00 10.00 12.75
CA GLY A 41 7.96 9.67 13.72
C GLY A 41 6.59 10.18 13.29
N ASP A 42 5.86 10.79 14.22
CA ASP A 42 4.48 11.26 14.04
C ASP A 42 4.38 12.61 13.31
N ARG A 43 5.49 13.16 12.80
CA ARG A 43 5.53 14.53 12.23
C ARG A 43 4.46 14.79 11.18
N VAL A 44 4.14 13.81 10.34
CA VAL A 44 3.06 13.85 9.34
C VAL A 44 1.70 14.26 9.95
N PHE A 45 1.38 13.84 11.17
CA PHE A 45 0.12 14.16 11.85
C PHE A 45 0.18 15.45 12.67
N SER A 46 1.39 15.92 13.00
CA SER A 46 1.59 17.00 13.96
C SER A 46 0.87 18.30 13.60
N HIS A 47 0.78 18.65 12.32
CA HIS A 47 0.11 19.88 11.88
C HIS A 47 -1.40 19.83 12.15
N VAL A 48 -2.02 18.67 11.92
CA VAL A 48 -3.43 18.46 12.23
C VAL A 48 -3.64 18.52 13.75
N TRP A 49 -2.80 17.86 14.54
CA TRP A 49 -2.92 17.93 16.00
C TRP A 49 -2.78 19.36 16.53
N VAL A 50 -1.79 20.13 16.06
CA VAL A 50 -1.58 21.52 16.47
C VAL A 50 -2.77 22.41 16.09
N ALA A 51 -3.22 22.36 14.83
CA ALA A 51 -4.34 23.16 14.35
C ALA A 51 -5.65 22.84 15.07
N ARG A 52 -5.79 21.61 15.57
CA ARG A 52 -6.97 21.09 16.28
C ARG A 52 -6.80 21.07 17.81
N GLY A 53 -5.83 21.82 18.35
CA GLY A 53 -5.68 22.05 19.79
C GLY A 53 -5.02 20.91 20.58
N GLN A 54 -4.51 19.86 19.93
CA GLN A 54 -3.89 18.69 20.54
C GLN A 54 -2.35 18.75 20.55
N LYS A 55 -1.79 19.91 20.89
CA LYS A 55 -0.32 20.13 20.93
C LYS A 55 0.42 19.10 21.80
N GLY A 56 -0.22 18.60 22.87
CA GLY A 56 0.36 17.59 23.76
C GLY A 56 0.67 16.23 23.09
N ARG A 57 0.14 15.96 21.88
CA ARG A 57 0.48 14.75 21.10
C ARG A 57 1.79 14.88 20.35
N VAL A 58 2.29 16.10 20.15
CA VAL A 58 3.51 16.35 19.38
C VAL A 58 4.73 16.06 20.26
N LYS A 59 5.44 14.98 19.95
CA LYS A 59 6.69 14.59 20.63
C LYS A 59 7.94 15.05 19.88
N ASP A 60 7.84 15.13 18.55
CA ASP A 60 8.94 15.54 17.68
C ASP A 60 9.00 17.07 17.51
N GLY A 61 10.20 17.62 17.35
CA GLY A 61 10.39 19.06 17.18
C GLY A 61 9.55 19.64 16.04
N THR A 62 8.87 20.76 16.29
CA THR A 62 8.16 21.49 15.24
C THR A 62 9.16 22.29 14.42
N GLN A 63 9.36 21.92 13.15
CA GLN A 63 9.94 22.86 12.19
C GLN A 63 9.01 24.07 12.13
N LYS A 64 9.56 25.26 12.42
CA LYS A 64 8.84 26.52 12.35
C LYS A 64 8.73 26.93 10.89
N ASP A 65 7.51 27.00 10.39
CA ASP A 65 7.22 27.61 9.10
C ASP A 65 7.16 29.13 9.25
N PRO A 66 7.34 29.91 8.17
CA PRO A 66 6.97 31.32 8.17
C PRO A 66 5.52 31.50 8.61
N ILE A 67 5.23 32.57 9.37
CA ILE A 67 3.91 32.83 9.98
C ILE A 67 2.78 32.76 8.93
N ALA A 68 3.00 33.33 7.74
CA ALA A 68 2.02 33.31 6.66
C ALA A 68 1.69 31.87 6.18
N VAL A 69 2.69 31.00 6.06
CA VAL A 69 2.52 29.60 5.68
C VAL A 69 1.81 28.83 6.78
N GLU A 70 2.19 29.04 8.05
CA GLU A 70 1.53 28.42 9.19
C GLU A 70 0.04 28.80 9.27
N SER A 71 -0.26 30.08 9.10
CA SER A 71 -1.63 30.60 9.10
C SER A 71 -2.48 30.00 7.98
N ALA A 72 -1.99 30.02 6.73
CA ALA A 72 -2.71 29.47 5.59
C ALA A 72 -2.97 27.96 5.74
N LYS A 73 -1.95 27.20 6.17
CA LYS A 73 -2.06 25.76 6.44
C LYS A 73 -3.08 25.45 7.54
N ASN A 74 -3.00 26.15 8.68
CA ASN A 74 -3.93 25.92 9.79
C ASN A 74 -5.37 26.30 9.41
N ALA A 75 -5.56 27.39 8.65
CA ALA A 75 -6.85 27.77 8.10
C ALA A 75 -7.43 26.67 7.19
N ARG A 76 -6.60 26.11 6.29
CA ARG A 76 -7.00 25.01 5.40
C ARG A 76 -7.42 23.76 6.18
N ILE A 77 -6.63 23.34 7.17
CA ILE A 77 -6.95 22.19 8.04
C ILE A 77 -8.29 22.42 8.74
N ASN A 78 -8.50 23.59 9.35
CA ASN A 78 -9.74 23.88 10.06
C ASN A 78 -10.95 23.89 9.12
N ALA A 79 -10.82 24.42 7.91
CA ALA A 79 -11.88 24.39 6.91
C ALA A 79 -12.26 22.97 6.48
N ILE A 80 -11.28 22.05 6.36
CA ILE A 80 -11.54 20.63 6.04
C ILE A 80 -12.37 19.97 7.14
N TYR A 81 -11.98 20.17 8.41
CA TYR A 81 -12.68 19.55 9.54
C TYR A 81 -14.05 20.18 9.82
N ALA A 82 -14.23 21.48 9.54
CA ALA A 82 -15.52 22.16 9.65
C ALA A 82 -16.56 21.61 8.66
N ASP A 83 -16.11 21.08 7.52
CA ASP A 83 -16.92 20.42 6.49
C ASP A 83 -17.25 18.94 6.84
N GLY A 84 -16.77 18.44 7.99
CA GLY A 84 -16.94 17.03 8.37
C GLY A 84 -15.95 16.08 7.69
N SER A 85 -14.99 16.61 6.91
CA SER A 85 -13.95 15.86 6.22
C SER A 85 -12.66 15.70 7.05
N LYS A 86 -11.79 14.75 6.68
CA LYS A 86 -10.46 14.54 7.29
C LYS A 86 -9.35 14.92 6.29
N VAL A 87 -8.28 15.55 6.79
CA VAL A 87 -7.06 15.76 5.98
C VAL A 87 -6.50 14.39 5.58
N GLU A 88 -6.27 14.18 4.28
CA GLU A 88 -5.61 12.98 3.78
C GLU A 88 -4.08 13.15 3.96
N HIS A 89 -3.42 12.12 4.46
CA HIS A 89 -1.97 12.12 4.70
C HIS A 89 -1.30 11.10 3.79
N PHE A 90 -0.24 11.51 3.10
CA PHE A 90 0.49 10.65 2.17
C PHE A 90 1.98 10.65 2.49
N ILE A 91 2.61 9.49 2.38
CA ILE A 91 4.06 9.38 2.36
C ILE A 91 4.51 9.41 0.90
N LEU A 92 5.24 10.47 0.52
CA LEU A 92 5.78 10.61 -0.83
C LEU A 92 7.05 9.79 -1.01
N ARG A 93 7.86 9.70 0.04
CA ARG A 93 9.04 8.81 0.09
C ARG A 93 9.38 8.44 1.52
N PRO A 94 9.29 7.14 1.89
CA PRO A 94 9.76 6.64 3.17
C PRO A 94 11.27 6.40 3.15
N ASN A 95 11.86 6.21 4.34
CA ASN A 95 13.20 5.69 4.54
C ASN A 95 14.30 6.36 3.70
N ILE A 96 14.32 7.69 3.70
CA ILE A 96 15.35 8.49 3.06
C ILE A 96 16.63 8.34 3.87
N THR A 97 17.60 7.63 3.30
CA THR A 97 18.94 7.47 3.84
C THR A 97 19.90 8.46 3.17
N PRO A 98 21.00 8.86 3.83
CA PRO A 98 22.06 9.63 3.19
C PRO A 98 22.50 8.95 1.88
N PRO A 99 22.59 9.68 0.77
CA PRO A 99 22.96 9.11 -0.52
C PRO A 99 24.44 8.72 -0.52
N VAL A 100 24.77 7.65 -1.24
CA VAL A 100 26.17 7.20 -1.43
C VAL A 100 26.88 8.04 -2.49
N ASP A 101 26.12 8.61 -3.43
CA ASP A 101 26.60 9.40 -4.57
C ASP A 101 25.49 10.34 -5.10
N SER A 102 25.87 11.28 -5.99
CA SER A 102 24.94 12.28 -6.56
C SER A 102 23.85 11.68 -7.45
N ASP A 103 24.12 10.56 -8.11
CA ASP A 103 23.15 9.90 -9.00
C ASP A 103 21.99 9.31 -8.19
N LYS A 104 22.32 8.59 -7.09
CA LYS A 104 21.32 8.11 -6.14
C LYS A 104 20.53 9.24 -5.51
N LEU A 105 21.17 10.37 -5.19
CA LEU A 105 20.47 11.54 -4.67
C LEU A 105 19.48 12.11 -5.70
N ALA A 106 19.90 12.26 -6.96
CA ALA A 106 19.04 12.71 -8.05
C ALA A 106 17.85 11.77 -8.25
N PHE A 107 18.08 10.46 -8.20
CA PHE A 107 17.03 9.44 -8.25
C PHE A 107 16.04 9.56 -7.08
N GLN A 108 16.51 9.80 -5.85
CA GLN A 108 15.62 10.03 -4.72
C GLN A 108 14.69 11.25 -4.95
N PHE A 109 15.23 12.35 -5.49
CA PHE A 109 14.43 13.53 -5.81
C PHE A 109 13.44 13.27 -6.95
N GLU A 110 13.86 12.61 -8.02
CA GLU A 110 13.01 12.21 -9.13
C GLU A 110 11.79 11.43 -8.62
N GLN A 111 12.01 10.41 -7.77
CA GLN A 111 10.94 9.58 -7.22
C GLN A 111 9.97 10.38 -6.34
N VAL A 112 10.45 11.33 -5.52
CA VAL A 112 9.59 12.22 -4.71
C VAL A 112 8.73 13.11 -5.60
N LEU A 113 9.32 13.67 -6.67
CA LEU A 113 8.61 14.54 -7.60
C LEU A 113 7.54 13.76 -8.36
N ILE A 114 7.90 12.62 -8.94
CA ILE A 114 6.94 11.72 -9.60
C ILE A 114 5.80 11.38 -8.64
N SER A 115 6.12 11.09 -7.37
CA SER A 115 5.15 10.77 -6.33
C SER A 115 4.16 11.93 -6.07
N ALA A 116 4.67 13.14 -5.88
CA ALA A 116 3.84 14.32 -5.67
C ALA A 116 2.94 14.61 -6.89
N PHE A 117 3.49 14.53 -8.10
CA PHE A 117 2.72 14.76 -9.33
C PHE A 117 1.69 13.66 -9.59
N LYS A 118 2.00 12.39 -9.29
CA LYS A 118 1.01 11.29 -9.32
C LYS A 118 -0.17 11.57 -8.41
N LEU A 119 0.08 12.11 -7.21
CA LEU A 119 -0.99 12.42 -6.25
C LEU A 119 -1.82 13.65 -6.66
N ALA A 120 -1.19 14.60 -7.34
CA ALA A 120 -1.85 15.79 -7.87
C ALA A 120 -2.57 15.54 -9.21
N GLU A 121 -2.25 14.45 -9.91
CA GLU A 121 -2.89 14.09 -11.17
C GLU A 121 -4.36 13.71 -10.94
N THR A 122 -5.24 14.31 -11.73
CA THR A 122 -6.68 14.06 -11.67
C THR A 122 -7.18 13.24 -12.86
N ASP A 123 -6.43 13.22 -13.97
CA ASP A 123 -6.75 12.41 -15.15
C ASP A 123 -5.79 11.21 -15.24
N LEU A 124 -6.27 10.05 -14.79
CA LEU A 124 -5.48 8.82 -14.81
C LEU A 124 -5.54 8.09 -16.17
N GLU A 125 -6.50 8.41 -17.03
CA GLU A 125 -6.59 7.84 -18.38
C GLU A 125 -5.56 8.51 -19.31
N ASN A 126 -5.47 9.84 -19.20
CA ASN A 126 -4.55 10.68 -19.97
C ASN A 126 -3.66 11.55 -19.06
N PRO A 127 -2.80 10.93 -18.22
CA PRO A 127 -1.93 11.67 -17.32
C PRO A 127 -0.98 12.56 -18.11
N LYS A 128 -0.80 13.80 -17.63
CA LYS A 128 0.09 14.79 -18.24
C LYS A 128 1.54 14.38 -18.08
N LEU A 129 1.87 13.77 -16.94
CA LEU A 129 3.20 13.25 -16.68
C LEU A 129 3.34 11.84 -17.27
N THR A 130 4.04 11.74 -18.39
CA THR A 130 4.25 10.47 -19.12
C THR A 130 5.00 9.43 -18.27
N THR A 131 5.88 9.86 -17.37
CA THR A 131 6.61 9.01 -16.43
C THR A 131 5.70 8.24 -15.47
N ILE A 132 4.43 8.65 -15.31
CA ILE A 132 3.43 7.90 -14.55
C ILE A 132 3.15 6.54 -15.21
N LYS A 133 3.11 6.51 -16.55
CA LYS A 133 2.85 5.28 -17.33
C LYS A 133 4.09 4.38 -17.41
N GLY A 134 5.28 4.98 -17.37
CA GLY A 134 6.51 4.33 -17.77
C GLY A 134 7.32 3.68 -16.65
N GLY A 135 6.73 2.85 -15.78
CA GLY A 135 7.39 1.78 -14.99
C GLY A 135 8.68 2.03 -14.17
N HIS A 136 9.32 3.20 -14.26
CA HIS A 136 10.61 3.57 -13.66
C HIS A 136 10.52 3.79 -12.14
N THR A 137 9.30 3.75 -11.59
CA THR A 137 9.08 3.52 -10.17
C THR A 137 9.00 2.00 -9.95
N SER A 138 10.13 1.32 -10.08
CA SER A 138 10.25 -0.12 -9.90
C SER A 138 9.80 -0.51 -8.49
N GLY A 139 8.55 -0.93 -8.35
CA GLY A 139 7.94 -1.77 -7.29
C GLY A 139 7.96 -1.31 -5.83
N GLU A 140 8.91 -0.49 -5.40
CA GLU A 140 9.25 -0.36 -3.98
C GLU A 140 8.64 0.88 -3.31
N PHE A 141 8.34 1.92 -4.07
CA PHE A 141 7.80 3.19 -3.55
C PHE A 141 6.54 3.60 -4.32
N VAL A 142 5.40 3.12 -3.84
CA VAL A 142 4.07 3.52 -4.30
C VAL A 142 3.56 4.64 -3.41
N VAL A 143 3.11 5.75 -3.99
CA VAL A 143 2.41 6.78 -3.24
C VAL A 143 1.08 6.21 -2.78
N GLU A 144 0.88 6.21 -1.47
CA GLU A 144 -0.33 5.70 -0.86
C GLU A 144 -0.70 6.52 0.38
N PRO A 145 -1.99 6.48 0.78
CA PRO A 145 -2.40 7.02 2.06
C PRO A 145 -1.58 6.39 3.18
N ILE A 146 -1.27 7.17 4.21
CA ILE A 146 -0.42 6.72 5.31
C ILE A 146 -0.99 5.49 6.03
N GLU A 147 -2.31 5.31 6.01
CA GLU A 147 -2.99 4.15 6.59
C GLU A 147 -2.51 2.84 5.95
N GLU A 148 -2.31 2.82 4.63
CA GLU A 148 -1.79 1.65 3.92
C GLU A 148 -0.29 1.44 4.19
N THR A 149 0.47 2.53 4.28
CA THR A 149 1.87 2.45 4.72
C THR A 149 1.99 1.90 6.14
N ILE A 150 1.12 2.34 7.06
CA ILE A 150 1.07 1.83 8.43
C ILE A 150 0.75 0.34 8.44
N LYS A 151 -0.28 -0.11 7.72
CA LYS A 151 -0.63 -1.54 7.61
C LYS A 151 0.58 -2.35 7.15
N ARG A 152 1.28 -1.90 6.10
CA ARG A 152 2.44 -2.61 5.56
C ARG A 152 3.63 -2.64 6.51
N LEU A 153 3.96 -1.51 7.15
CA LEU A 153 5.10 -1.44 8.07
C LEU A 153 4.80 -2.13 9.42
N ALA A 154 3.55 -2.17 9.86
CA ALA A 154 3.12 -2.84 11.09
C ALA A 154 2.86 -4.34 10.89
N ALA A 155 2.72 -4.81 9.65
CA ALA A 155 2.40 -6.20 9.36
C ALA A 155 3.46 -7.15 9.94
N VAL A 156 2.95 -8.21 10.58
CA VAL A 156 3.75 -9.34 11.03
C VAL A 156 3.90 -10.30 9.84
N PRO A 157 5.08 -10.92 9.63
CA PRO A 157 5.25 -11.95 8.61
C PRO A 157 4.23 -13.09 8.75
N ALA A 158 3.77 -13.61 7.62
CA ALA A 158 2.86 -14.77 7.56
C ALA A 158 3.46 -15.99 8.28
N GLY A 159 4.79 -16.10 8.29
CA GLY A 159 5.50 -17.25 8.82
C GLY A 159 5.48 -18.43 7.85
N LYS A 160 5.72 -19.63 8.37
CA LYS A 160 5.66 -20.86 7.58
C LYS A 160 4.21 -21.17 7.20
N ILE A 161 3.97 -21.38 5.90
CA ILE A 161 2.68 -21.81 5.36
C ILE A 161 2.81 -23.29 4.94
N GLU A 162 1.85 -24.12 5.31
CA GLU A 162 1.83 -25.54 4.97
C GLU A 162 1.57 -25.74 3.48
N LYS A 163 2.39 -26.59 2.84
CA LYS A 163 2.29 -26.92 1.42
C LYS A 163 1.33 -28.10 1.21
N PRO A 164 0.60 -28.15 0.07
CA PRO A 164 0.69 -27.23 -1.05
C PRO A 164 -0.18 -25.97 -0.89
N PHE A 165 0.21 -24.87 -1.54
CA PHE A 165 -0.59 -23.63 -1.62
C PHE A 165 -0.20 -22.80 -2.86
N VAL A 166 -1.01 -21.81 -3.19
CA VAL A 166 -0.75 -20.84 -4.26
C VAL A 166 -0.60 -19.44 -3.68
N VAL A 167 0.31 -18.65 -4.25
CA VAL A 167 0.32 -17.20 -4.09
C VAL A 167 -0.03 -16.52 -5.40
N LEU A 168 -1.03 -15.65 -5.36
CA LEU A 168 -1.42 -14.80 -6.47
C LEU A 168 -1.08 -13.35 -6.14
N VAL A 169 -0.17 -12.76 -6.92
CA VAL A 169 0.30 -11.40 -6.69
C VAL A 169 -0.36 -10.43 -7.67
N SER A 170 -1.00 -9.39 -7.12
CA SER A 170 -1.64 -8.33 -7.88
C SER A 170 -0.98 -6.98 -7.62
N THR A 171 -0.78 -6.20 -8.68
CA THR A 171 -0.37 -4.78 -8.60
C THR A 171 -1.55 -3.82 -8.69
N ASN A 172 -2.78 -4.31 -8.83
CA ASN A 172 -3.96 -3.47 -8.93
C ASN A 172 -4.25 -2.81 -7.56
N PRO A 173 -4.22 -1.47 -7.46
CA PRO A 173 -4.43 -0.78 -6.19
C PRO A 173 -5.84 -0.94 -5.61
N ALA A 174 -6.82 -1.37 -6.40
CA ALA A 174 -8.20 -1.55 -5.94
C ALA A 174 -8.35 -2.65 -4.86
N TYR A 175 -7.40 -3.59 -4.79
CA TYR A 175 -7.30 -4.61 -3.74
C TYR A 175 -7.15 -4.03 -2.32
N LYS A 176 -6.90 -2.74 -2.18
CA LYS A 176 -6.83 -2.05 -0.87
C LYS A 176 -8.21 -1.87 -0.25
N THR A 177 -9.26 -1.82 -1.07
CA THR A 177 -10.63 -1.46 -0.66
C THR A 177 -11.68 -2.47 -1.09
N TRP A 178 -11.34 -3.37 -2.02
CA TRP A 178 -12.27 -4.37 -2.54
C TRP A 178 -12.79 -5.33 -1.47
N SER A 179 -14.04 -5.74 -1.64
CA SER A 179 -14.65 -6.84 -0.89
C SER A 179 -14.05 -8.18 -1.30
N ASP A 180 -14.36 -9.24 -0.54
CA ASP A 180 -13.89 -10.58 -0.86
C ASP A 180 -14.49 -11.09 -2.18
N GLU A 181 -15.73 -10.71 -2.51
CA GLU A 181 -16.36 -11.00 -3.79
C GLU A 181 -15.65 -10.30 -4.94
N GLU A 182 -15.34 -9.01 -4.80
CA GLU A 182 -14.62 -8.25 -5.83
C GLU A 182 -13.19 -8.78 -6.05
N ILE A 183 -12.50 -9.15 -4.96
CA ILE A 183 -11.20 -9.81 -5.04
C ILE A 183 -11.35 -11.15 -5.76
N TYR A 184 -12.31 -11.98 -5.35
CA TYR A 184 -12.56 -13.30 -5.93
C TYR A 184 -12.86 -13.21 -7.43
N ASP A 185 -13.75 -12.31 -7.84
CA ASP A 185 -14.12 -12.12 -9.25
C ASP A 185 -12.90 -11.74 -10.10
N ASN A 186 -11.94 -11.01 -9.53
CA ASN A 186 -10.70 -10.68 -10.21
C ASN A 186 -9.70 -11.84 -10.25
N VAL A 187 -9.58 -12.61 -9.15
CA VAL A 187 -8.59 -13.70 -9.05
C VAL A 187 -9.06 -15.01 -9.64
N ALA A 188 -10.36 -15.28 -9.70
CA ALA A 188 -10.96 -16.45 -10.33
C ALA A 188 -10.92 -16.37 -11.87
N GLY A 189 -9.95 -15.65 -12.43
CA GLY A 189 -9.64 -15.66 -13.86
C GLY A 189 -9.00 -16.97 -14.33
N SER A 190 -8.56 -16.97 -15.59
CA SER A 190 -7.86 -18.10 -16.20
C SER A 190 -6.34 -17.97 -16.03
N TRP A 191 -5.71 -18.98 -15.43
CA TRP A 191 -4.27 -19.01 -15.09
C TRP A 191 -3.57 -20.24 -15.65
N TYR A 192 -2.26 -20.18 -15.90
CA TYR A 192 -1.44 -21.35 -16.20
C TYR A 192 -1.23 -22.20 -14.93
N ALA A 193 -2.28 -22.88 -14.49
CA ALA A 193 -2.37 -23.55 -13.19
C ALA A 193 -2.44 -25.08 -13.31
N SER A 194 -1.92 -25.68 -14.39
CA SER A 194 -2.04 -27.14 -14.62
C SER A 194 -1.47 -28.00 -13.48
N GLY A 195 -0.41 -27.54 -12.80
CA GLY A 195 0.15 -28.22 -11.63
C GLY A 195 -0.72 -28.16 -10.37
N ALA A 196 -1.70 -27.25 -10.33
CA ALA A 196 -2.61 -27.05 -9.21
C ALA A 196 -3.92 -27.85 -9.36
N VAL A 197 -4.33 -28.17 -10.60
CA VAL A 197 -5.64 -28.78 -10.92
C VAL A 197 -5.86 -30.12 -10.21
N GLY A 198 -4.80 -30.91 -10.01
CA GLY A 198 -4.87 -32.22 -9.36
C GLY A 198 -4.72 -32.20 -7.84
N LEU A 199 -4.53 -31.02 -7.23
CA LEU A 199 -4.33 -30.89 -5.80
C LEU A 199 -5.68 -30.60 -5.13
N PRO A 200 -6.15 -31.47 -4.22
CA PRO A 200 -7.37 -31.22 -3.48
C PRO A 200 -7.17 -30.10 -2.45
N ASP A 201 -8.25 -29.39 -2.13
CA ASP A 201 -8.33 -28.44 -1.01
C ASP A 201 -7.24 -27.35 -1.00
N LEU A 202 -6.84 -26.87 -2.18
CA LEU A 202 -5.65 -26.04 -2.35
C LEU A 202 -5.91 -24.58 -1.90
N PRO A 203 -5.17 -24.06 -0.89
CA PRO A 203 -5.25 -22.66 -0.49
C PRO A 203 -4.66 -21.73 -1.55
N ILE A 204 -5.30 -20.58 -1.76
CA ILE A 204 -4.87 -19.50 -2.66
C ILE A 204 -4.76 -18.21 -1.84
N LEU A 205 -3.54 -17.78 -1.58
CA LEU A 205 -3.25 -16.54 -0.89
C LEU A 205 -3.11 -15.40 -1.90
N VAL A 206 -3.97 -14.40 -1.77
CA VAL A 206 -4.00 -13.24 -2.66
C VAL A 206 -3.20 -12.10 -2.04
N VAL A 207 -2.15 -11.66 -2.71
CA VAL A 207 -1.19 -10.68 -2.19
C VAL A 207 -1.19 -9.41 -3.02
N HIS A 208 -1.31 -8.28 -2.35
CA HIS A 208 -1.13 -6.95 -2.94
C HIS A 208 -0.25 -6.08 -2.05
N ALA A 209 0.77 -5.44 -2.65
CA ALA A 209 1.74 -4.60 -1.94
C ALA A 209 2.41 -5.31 -0.75
N GLY A 210 2.70 -6.61 -0.90
CA GLY A 210 3.32 -7.43 0.14
C GLY A 210 2.39 -7.86 1.28
N LEU A 211 1.10 -7.51 1.24
CA LEU A 211 0.10 -7.89 2.24
C LEU A 211 -0.86 -8.93 1.67
N ILE A 212 -1.18 -9.93 2.47
CA ILE A 212 -2.23 -10.91 2.18
C ILE A 212 -3.57 -10.18 2.31
N ARG A 213 -4.30 -10.07 1.21
CA ARG A 213 -5.59 -9.36 1.12
C ARG A 213 -6.77 -10.29 1.32
N ALA A 214 -6.66 -11.55 0.91
CA ALA A 214 -7.64 -12.60 1.14
C ALA A 214 -6.98 -13.97 1.00
N VAL A 215 -7.56 -14.98 1.63
CA VAL A 215 -7.23 -16.39 1.38
C VAL A 215 -8.49 -17.13 0.92
N PHE A 216 -8.40 -17.75 -0.25
CA PHE A 216 -9.44 -18.61 -0.80
C PHE A 216 -9.02 -20.07 -0.74
N ARG A 217 -9.99 -20.97 -0.87
CA ARG A 217 -9.76 -22.40 -1.10
C ARG A 217 -10.36 -22.79 -2.43
N ALA A 218 -9.56 -23.43 -3.28
CA ALA A 218 -10.03 -23.95 -4.56
C ALA A 218 -10.67 -25.34 -4.38
N ASP A 219 -11.95 -25.43 -4.73
CA ASP A 219 -12.74 -26.67 -4.62
C ASP A 219 -12.77 -27.42 -5.95
N ARG A 220 -12.76 -26.67 -7.07
CA ARG A 220 -12.77 -27.26 -8.42
C ARG A 220 -12.03 -26.39 -9.42
N TRP A 221 -11.69 -27.01 -10.54
CA TRP A 221 -10.97 -26.39 -11.65
C TRP A 221 -11.67 -26.67 -12.97
N GLU A 222 -11.74 -25.66 -13.84
CA GLU A 222 -12.25 -25.82 -15.20
C GLU A 222 -11.24 -25.28 -16.22
N PRO A 223 -11.06 -25.94 -17.36
CA PRO A 223 -10.24 -25.40 -18.43
C PRO A 223 -10.89 -24.11 -18.95
N SER A 224 -10.06 -23.11 -19.27
CA SER A 224 -10.53 -21.88 -19.88
C SER A 224 -11.17 -22.18 -21.24
N ALA A 225 -12.37 -21.66 -21.47
CA ALA A 225 -13.09 -21.84 -22.72
C ALA A 225 -12.42 -21.11 -23.90
N THR A 226 -11.66 -20.06 -23.63
CA THR A 226 -11.06 -19.17 -24.65
C THR A 226 -9.54 -19.27 -24.72
N GLU A 227 -8.87 -19.74 -23.66
CA GLU A 227 -7.41 -19.75 -23.58
C GLU A 227 -6.85 -21.16 -23.31
N ALA A 228 -6.26 -21.77 -24.34
CA ALA A 228 -5.67 -23.10 -24.21
C ALA A 228 -4.63 -23.17 -23.08
N LYS A 229 -4.66 -24.26 -22.31
CA LYS A 229 -3.75 -24.55 -21.17
C LYS A 229 -3.92 -23.64 -19.95
N LYS A 230 -4.90 -22.74 -19.95
CA LYS A 230 -5.28 -22.00 -18.74
C LYS A 230 -6.47 -22.65 -18.05
N TRP A 231 -6.53 -22.46 -16.75
CA TRP A 231 -7.52 -23.03 -15.86
C TRP A 231 -8.09 -21.94 -14.95
N ARG A 232 -9.40 -21.99 -14.75
CA ARG A 232 -10.11 -21.19 -13.75
C ARG A 232 -10.36 -22.06 -12.52
N PHE A 233 -10.08 -21.52 -11.34
CA PHE A 233 -10.53 -22.15 -10.11
C PHE A 233 -11.93 -21.66 -9.74
N TYR A 234 -12.67 -22.49 -9.04
CA TYR A 234 -13.86 -22.08 -8.28
C TYR A 234 -13.65 -22.47 -6.83
N GLY A 235 -14.13 -21.62 -5.95
CA GLY A 235 -13.94 -21.79 -4.53
C GLY A 235 -14.64 -20.71 -3.73
N ALA A 236 -14.31 -20.65 -2.45
CA ALA A 236 -14.80 -19.65 -1.52
C ALA A 236 -13.65 -19.14 -0.63
N VAL A 237 -13.92 -18.10 0.16
CA VAL A 237 -13.00 -17.67 1.22
C VAL A 237 -12.76 -18.83 2.16
N ASP A 238 -11.51 -19.03 2.54
CA ASP A 238 -11.12 -19.99 3.57
C ASP A 238 -11.19 -19.30 4.94
N PRO A 239 -12.23 -19.50 5.76
CA PRO A 239 -12.42 -18.71 6.97
C PRO A 239 -11.30 -18.89 7.99
N GLU A 240 -10.69 -20.07 8.06
CA GLU A 240 -9.63 -20.37 9.04
C GLU A 240 -8.30 -19.75 8.60
N LEU A 241 -7.89 -20.02 7.35
CA LEU A 241 -6.62 -19.48 6.84
C LEU A 241 -6.69 -17.98 6.60
N ASP A 242 -7.85 -17.46 6.21
CA ASP A 242 -8.02 -16.02 6.04
C ASP A 242 -7.94 -15.28 7.38
N ALA A 243 -8.60 -15.78 8.42
CA ALA A 243 -8.43 -15.25 9.78
C ALA A 243 -6.98 -15.35 10.27
N MET A 244 -6.27 -16.42 9.89
CA MET A 244 -4.88 -16.63 10.28
C MET A 244 -3.90 -15.70 9.55
N TYR A 245 -4.13 -15.41 8.26
CA TYR A 245 -3.11 -14.80 7.41
C TYR A 245 -3.46 -13.41 6.85
N ARG A 246 -4.74 -13.03 6.78
CA ARG A 246 -5.12 -11.71 6.23
C ARG A 246 -4.42 -10.58 6.98
N GLY A 247 -3.87 -9.63 6.23
CA GLY A 247 -3.12 -8.49 6.75
C GLY A 247 -1.69 -8.79 7.20
N LYS A 248 -1.26 -10.06 7.22
CA LYS A 248 0.15 -10.41 7.41
C LYS A 248 0.96 -10.11 6.14
N SER A 249 2.25 -9.87 6.31
CA SER A 249 3.15 -9.68 5.18
C SER A 249 3.58 -11.03 4.60
N LEU A 250 3.63 -11.11 3.28
CA LEU A 250 4.15 -12.26 2.56
C LEU A 250 5.05 -11.80 1.41
N HIS A 251 6.35 -11.95 1.60
CA HIS A 251 7.36 -11.80 0.57
C HIS A 251 7.94 -13.14 0.17
N TYR A 252 8.57 -13.19 -1.01
CA TYR A 252 9.21 -14.40 -1.51
C TYR A 252 10.29 -14.96 -0.56
N ASN A 253 10.97 -14.08 0.20
CA ASN A 253 11.95 -14.46 1.21
C ASN A 253 11.32 -15.12 2.45
N ASP A 254 10.02 -14.89 2.69
CA ASP A 254 9.31 -15.46 3.84
C ASP A 254 8.83 -16.89 3.56
N ILE A 255 8.86 -17.31 2.30
CA ILE A 255 8.39 -18.64 1.88
C ILE A 255 9.57 -19.58 1.76
N ASP A 256 9.59 -20.57 2.64
CA ASP A 256 10.60 -21.62 2.69
C ASP A 256 10.64 -22.39 1.34
N ARG A 257 11.64 -22.07 0.52
CA ARG A 257 11.91 -22.72 -0.77
C ARG A 257 13.39 -23.04 -0.88
N ASP A 258 13.66 -24.32 -1.11
CA ASP A 258 14.94 -24.82 -1.57
C ASP A 258 14.77 -25.42 -2.99
N PRO A 259 15.34 -24.83 -4.05
CA PRO A 259 16.03 -23.54 -4.11
C PRO A 259 15.05 -22.34 -4.22
N PRO A 260 15.50 -21.10 -3.92
CA PRO A 260 14.71 -19.89 -4.12
C PRO A 260 14.27 -19.77 -5.58
N LEU A 261 13.05 -19.29 -5.84
CA LEU A 261 12.61 -18.97 -7.19
C LEU A 261 13.52 -17.90 -7.80
N ALA A 262 14.31 -18.27 -8.81
CA ALA A 262 14.71 -17.33 -9.84
C ALA A 262 13.45 -16.86 -10.56
N GLY A 263 12.90 -15.71 -10.15
CA GLY A 263 11.78 -15.07 -10.86
C GLY A 263 10.41 -15.10 -10.17
N TRP A 264 10.32 -14.83 -8.86
CA TRP A 264 9.06 -14.32 -8.31
C TRP A 264 8.68 -13.06 -9.09
N SER A 265 7.74 -13.19 -10.02
CA SER A 265 7.21 -12.03 -10.73
C SER A 265 6.34 -11.25 -9.76
N THR A 266 6.52 -9.93 -9.72
CA THR A 266 5.70 -8.99 -8.94
C THR A 266 4.22 -8.96 -9.37
N ARG A 267 3.85 -9.82 -10.33
CA ARG A 267 2.51 -10.08 -10.84
C ARG A 267 2.38 -11.57 -11.18
N GLY A 268 1.28 -12.21 -10.82
CA GLY A 268 0.94 -13.53 -11.35
C GLY A 268 0.78 -14.63 -10.31
N TRP A 269 0.78 -15.87 -10.82
CA TRP A 269 0.37 -17.08 -10.13
C TRP A 269 1.56 -17.98 -9.79
N HIS A 270 1.72 -18.34 -8.52
CA HIS A 270 2.87 -19.12 -8.04
C HIS A 270 2.41 -20.30 -7.19
N LEU A 271 2.57 -21.52 -7.69
CA LEU A 271 2.27 -22.75 -6.95
C LEU A 271 3.46 -23.18 -6.09
N TYR A 272 3.19 -23.56 -4.85
CA TYR A 272 4.14 -24.13 -3.89
C TYR A 272 3.67 -25.55 -3.54
N THR A 273 4.52 -26.52 -3.80
CA THR A 273 4.31 -27.96 -3.52
C THR A 273 5.34 -28.45 -2.53
#